data_AF-A0A0F8N6T8-F1
#
_entry.id   AF-A0A0F8N6T8-F1
#
_cell.length_a   1.000
_cell.length_b   1.000
_cell.length_c   1.000
_cell.angle_alpha   90.00
_cell.angle_beta   90.00
_cell.angle_gamma   90.00
#
_symmetry.space_group_name_H-M   'P 1'
#
loop_
_entity.id
_entity.type
_entity.pdbx_description
1 polymer ?
#
loop_
_entity_poly.entity_id
_entity_poly.type
_entity_poly.pdbx_seq_one_letter_code
_entity_poly.pdbx_strand_id
1 'polypeptide(L)'
;MKGKIEVFKVIAVFLILITIFGGLGCVDNQAEGESAGTMENGSGNPSSGSGEVLTIFHAGSLSVPFEELEAEFEAQHPGVDVQREAAGSAQSVRKITELGKQADVLASADYVLIPSLMMPEYADWYAAFARNQIVIAYTNESMYSDEINANNWYEILRRPGVTYGFSNPNDDPCGYRTQMVTQLAEFYYDNSTIYDDLILNKTGMTATTEENGTVLVHVPASEALSPDTSKIMLRSMEVELSSALETGEIDYFYIYRSVAVQHGFEYVELPPEIDLGSIEYADNYSKVQVEMANGEVVTGSPIVYGVTIPKNAKNPELATEFVKLLLDEPGQQIFIENGQPPIVPAISEGKDKMPEELQALVE
;
A
#
# COMPACT_ATOMS: atom_id res chain seq x y z
N MET A 1 1.16 47.13 -56.51
CA MET A 1 -0.23 46.65 -56.34
C MET A 1 -0.41 46.44 -54.83
N LYS A 2 -1.11 47.31 -54.08
CA LYS A 2 -2.59 47.38 -53.89
C LYS A 2 -3.16 45.98 -53.63
N GLY A 3 -3.89 45.62 -52.57
CA GLY A 3 -4.49 46.24 -51.36
C GLY A 3 -5.04 45.08 -50.49
N LYS A 4 -5.06 45.15 -49.16
CA LYS A 4 -6.12 45.68 -48.27
C LYS A 4 -7.40 44.82 -48.10
N ILE A 5 -7.62 44.33 -46.84
CA ILE A 5 -8.85 44.39 -45.97
C ILE A 5 -10.03 43.46 -46.40
N GLU A 6 -10.87 42.77 -45.58
CA GLU A 6 -11.62 42.91 -44.28
C GLU A 6 -11.90 41.48 -43.73
N VAL A 7 -11.84 41.13 -42.43
CA VAL A 7 -12.65 41.49 -41.23
C VAL A 7 -14.05 40.81 -41.18
N PHE A 8 -14.26 39.97 -40.15
CA PHE A 8 -15.45 39.88 -39.26
C PHE A 8 -15.07 38.94 -38.09
N LYS A 9 -14.67 39.40 -36.89
CA LYS A 9 -15.46 39.91 -35.72
C LYS A 9 -16.58 38.97 -35.23
N VAL A 10 -16.41 38.45 -34.00
CA VAL A 10 -17.27 38.50 -32.79
C VAL A 10 -16.48 37.73 -31.69
N ILE A 11 -15.73 38.33 -30.73
CA ILE A 11 -16.10 39.06 -29.48
C ILE A 11 -16.97 38.16 -28.57
N ALA A 12 -16.61 37.74 -27.35
CA ALA A 12 -16.20 38.56 -26.22
C ALA A 12 -15.41 37.80 -25.14
N VAL A 13 -14.43 38.50 -24.59
CA VAL A 13 -13.74 38.31 -23.31
C VAL A 13 -14.62 38.89 -22.20
N PHE A 14 -14.59 38.33 -20.98
CA PHE A 14 -14.84 39.11 -19.76
C PHE A 14 -13.86 38.77 -18.64
N LEU A 15 -13.02 39.77 -18.34
CA LEU A 15 -12.20 39.93 -17.14
C LEU A 15 -12.79 41.11 -16.35
N ILE A 16 -12.99 40.91 -15.05
CA ILE A 16 -12.81 41.83 -13.89
C ILE A 16 -13.34 43.28 -13.94
N LEU A 17 -14.11 43.66 -12.91
CA LEU A 17 -14.15 44.99 -12.24
C LEU A 17 -14.64 44.76 -10.79
N ILE A 18 -13.88 45.00 -9.70
CA ILE A 18 -13.28 46.21 -9.10
C ILE A 18 -14.28 47.10 -8.30
N THR A 19 -14.18 46.95 -6.97
CA THR A 19 -14.20 47.93 -5.86
C THR A 19 -15.33 48.94 -5.58
N ILE A 20 -15.65 49.02 -4.28
CA ILE A 20 -15.84 50.21 -3.40
C ILE A 20 -17.03 51.13 -3.68
N PHE A 21 -17.95 51.16 -2.70
CA PHE A 21 -18.69 52.36 -2.34
C PHE A 21 -18.47 52.67 -0.85
N GLY A 22 -17.81 53.80 -0.58
CA GLY A 22 -17.89 54.52 0.68
C GLY A 22 -18.71 55.79 0.47
N GLY A 23 -19.52 56.17 1.45
CA GLY A 23 -20.28 57.41 1.46
C GLY A 23 -20.88 57.67 2.84
N LEU A 24 -20.34 58.68 3.53
CA LEU A 24 -20.73 59.17 4.84
C LEU A 24 -22.14 59.76 4.90
N GLY A 25 -22.76 59.68 6.08
CA GLY A 25 -23.83 60.56 6.52
C GLY A 25 -24.04 60.46 8.04
N CYS A 26 -23.43 61.37 8.80
CA CYS A 26 -23.62 61.57 10.24
C CYS A 26 -25.04 62.07 10.57
N VAL A 27 -25.65 61.61 11.67
CA VAL A 27 -26.37 62.45 12.66
C VAL A 27 -26.32 61.77 14.04
N ASP A 28 -25.87 62.51 15.04
CA ASP A 28 -25.88 62.23 16.49
C ASP A 28 -27.28 62.01 17.07
N ASN A 29 -27.42 61.14 18.09
CA ASN A 29 -27.86 61.61 19.41
C ASN A 29 -27.66 60.61 20.56
N GLN A 30 -27.44 61.19 21.73
CA GLN A 30 -27.06 60.65 23.03
C GLN A 30 -28.08 59.75 23.74
N ALA A 31 -27.52 58.74 24.43
CA ALA A 31 -27.61 58.42 25.87
C ALA A 31 -28.91 57.90 26.55
N GLU A 32 -28.61 57.01 27.52
CA GLU A 32 -29.32 56.64 28.77
C GLU A 32 -30.46 55.60 28.75
N GLY A 33 -30.38 54.64 29.70
CA GLY A 33 -31.55 53.93 30.25
C GLY A 33 -31.35 52.46 30.62
N GLU A 34 -31.36 52.17 31.92
CA GLU A 34 -31.18 50.87 32.58
C GLU A 34 -32.29 49.80 32.37
N SER A 35 -31.93 48.56 32.72
CA SER A 35 -32.67 47.62 33.59
C SER A 35 -33.42 46.42 32.97
N ALA A 36 -32.89 45.24 33.34
CA ALA A 36 -33.52 43.98 33.77
C ALA A 36 -34.73 43.39 33.02
N GLY A 37 -34.54 42.14 32.58
CA GLY A 37 -35.63 41.20 32.26
C GLY A 37 -35.11 39.82 31.86
N THR A 38 -35.04 38.90 32.82
CA THR A 38 -34.87 37.45 32.64
C THR A 38 -35.99 36.85 31.77
N MET A 39 -35.65 35.93 30.85
CA MET A 39 -36.29 34.61 30.68
C MET A 39 -35.42 33.69 29.82
N GLU A 40 -35.23 32.46 30.30
CA GLU A 40 -34.68 31.32 29.58
C GLU A 40 -35.49 31.00 28.32
N ASN A 41 -34.80 30.61 27.24
CA ASN A 41 -35.30 29.47 26.46
C ASN A 41 -34.11 28.70 25.87
N GLY A 42 -34.05 27.42 26.22
CA GLY A 42 -32.98 26.51 25.86
C GLY A 42 -32.90 26.27 24.37
N SER A 43 -31.69 26.35 23.85
CA SER A 43 -31.25 25.59 22.69
C SER A 43 -29.85 25.10 23.03
N GLY A 44 -29.80 24.08 23.89
CA GLY A 44 -28.61 23.25 24.00
C GLY A 44 -28.36 22.65 22.63
N ASN A 45 -27.43 23.25 21.91
CA ASN A 45 -26.80 22.62 20.76
C ASN A 45 -26.27 21.28 21.29
N PRO A 46 -26.63 20.11 20.73
CA PRO A 46 -25.98 18.89 21.13
C PRO A 46 -24.50 19.10 20.82
N SER A 47 -23.66 19.07 21.86
CA SER A 47 -22.23 19.01 21.66
C SER A 47 -21.98 17.82 20.75
N SER A 48 -21.46 18.05 19.55
CA SER A 48 -20.84 16.98 18.78
C SER A 48 -19.82 16.34 19.71
N GLY A 49 -20.09 15.12 20.16
CA GLY A 49 -19.12 14.36 20.94
C GLY A 49 -17.82 14.32 20.14
N SER A 50 -16.71 14.54 20.81
CA SER A 50 -15.41 14.19 20.25
C SER A 50 -15.44 12.69 19.97
N GLY A 51 -15.69 12.30 18.71
CA GLY A 51 -15.67 10.90 18.30
C GLY A 51 -14.31 10.28 18.62
N GLU A 52 -14.32 8.99 18.99
CA GLU A 52 -13.09 8.24 19.21
C GLU A 52 -12.47 7.95 17.83
N VAL A 53 -11.17 8.21 17.67
CA VAL A 53 -10.48 8.01 16.39
C VAL A 53 -9.64 6.75 16.49
N LEU A 54 -9.82 5.81 15.56
CA LEU A 54 -8.99 4.61 15.41
C LEU A 54 -8.00 4.82 14.26
N THR A 55 -6.72 5.01 14.56
CA THR A 55 -5.69 5.24 13.52
C THR A 55 -5.09 3.92 13.05
N ILE A 56 -5.13 3.64 11.74
CA ILE A 56 -4.62 2.38 11.18
C ILE A 56 -3.57 2.66 10.12
N PHE A 57 -2.36 2.13 10.30
CA PHE A 57 -1.34 2.09 9.25
C PHE A 57 -1.38 0.71 8.60
N HIS A 58 -1.55 0.66 7.29
CA HIS A 58 -1.63 -0.61 6.57
C HIS A 58 -0.88 -0.59 5.24
N ALA A 59 -0.56 -1.78 4.73
CA ALA A 59 0.03 -1.97 3.41
C ALA A 59 -0.90 -1.50 2.28
N GLY A 60 -0.34 -1.04 1.15
CA GLY A 60 -1.10 -0.63 -0.04
C GLY A 60 -2.09 -1.69 -0.53
N SER A 61 -1.63 -2.94 -0.73
CA SER A 61 -2.49 -4.07 -1.09
C SER A 61 -3.64 -4.41 -0.13
N LEU A 62 -3.63 -3.89 1.10
CA LEU A 62 -4.74 -4.07 2.05
C LEU A 62 -5.84 -3.01 1.90
N SER A 63 -5.70 -2.04 1.00
CA SER A 63 -6.60 -0.87 0.94
C SER A 63 -8.07 -1.23 0.72
N VAL A 64 -8.38 -2.11 -0.23
CA VAL A 64 -9.76 -2.54 -0.52
C VAL A 64 -10.38 -3.31 0.65
N PRO A 65 -9.78 -4.42 1.16
CA PRO A 65 -10.37 -5.12 2.30
C PRO A 65 -10.40 -4.30 3.59
N PHE A 66 -9.47 -3.35 3.79
CA PHE A 66 -9.50 -2.48 4.96
C PHE A 66 -10.55 -1.37 4.85
N GLU A 67 -10.94 -0.95 3.64
CA GLU A 67 -12.09 -0.05 3.43
C GLU A 67 -13.40 -0.75 3.78
N GLU A 68 -13.55 -2.03 3.40
CA GLU A 68 -14.71 -2.83 3.79
C GLU A 68 -14.76 -3.09 5.31
N LEU A 69 -13.60 -3.38 5.93
CA LEU A 69 -13.50 -3.52 7.38
C LEU A 69 -13.80 -2.23 8.13
N GLU A 70 -13.34 -1.07 7.63
CA GLU A 70 -13.69 0.25 8.17
C GLU A 70 -15.22 0.43 8.19
N ALA A 71 -15.87 0.20 7.04
CA ALA A 71 -17.31 0.38 6.92
C ALA A 71 -18.10 -0.54 7.87
N GLU A 72 -17.69 -1.80 8.00
CA GLU A 72 -18.31 -2.76 8.92
C GLU A 72 -18.05 -2.37 10.38
N PHE A 73 -16.83 -1.93 10.70
CA PHE A 73 -16.46 -1.54 12.06
C PHE A 73 -17.23 -0.30 12.53
N GLU A 74 -17.32 0.75 11.70
CA GLU A 74 -18.06 1.98 12.02
C GLU A 74 -19.57 1.73 12.11
N ALA A 75 -20.11 0.79 11.33
CA ALA A 75 -21.51 0.38 11.46
C ALA A 75 -21.82 -0.26 12.83
N GLN A 76 -20.85 -0.98 13.41
CA GLN A 76 -20.96 -1.62 14.72
C GLN A 76 -20.64 -0.67 15.89
N HIS A 77 -19.87 0.41 15.66
CA HIS A 77 -19.39 1.32 16.71
C HIS A 77 -19.77 2.79 16.42
N PRO A 78 -21.03 3.20 16.66
CA PRO A 78 -21.46 4.57 16.41
C PRO A 78 -20.63 5.61 17.17
N GLY A 79 -20.04 6.56 16.44
CA GLY A 79 -19.21 7.62 17.01
C GLY A 79 -17.71 7.36 16.97
N VAL A 80 -17.29 6.21 16.43
CA VAL A 80 -15.91 5.96 16.03
C VAL A 80 -15.66 6.48 14.60
N ASP A 81 -14.47 7.01 14.38
CA ASP A 81 -13.94 7.43 13.07
C ASP A 81 -12.64 6.65 12.79
N VAL A 82 -12.67 5.74 11.81
CA VAL A 82 -11.49 4.95 11.44
C VAL A 82 -10.65 5.72 10.43
N GLN A 83 -9.44 6.08 10.82
CA GLN A 83 -8.51 6.83 9.99
C GLN A 83 -7.39 5.93 9.46
N ARG A 84 -7.52 5.50 8.21
CA ARG A 84 -6.51 4.69 7.52
C ARG A 84 -5.43 5.55 6.85
N GLU A 85 -4.18 5.14 6.97
CA GLU A 85 -3.04 5.70 6.24
C GLU A 85 -2.30 4.54 5.51
N ALA A 86 -2.60 4.37 4.22
CA ALA A 86 -1.92 3.39 3.37
C ALA A 86 -0.48 3.83 3.05
N ALA A 87 0.46 2.90 3.11
CA ALA A 87 1.85 3.06 2.65
C ALA A 87 2.47 1.71 2.28
N GLY A 88 3.67 1.71 1.69
CA GLY A 88 4.51 0.50 1.64
C GLY A 88 4.76 -0.02 3.06
N SER A 89 4.77 -1.35 3.26
CA SER A 89 4.75 -1.89 4.63
C SER A 89 5.98 -1.49 5.46
N ALA A 90 7.16 -1.45 4.85
CA ALA A 90 8.37 -1.00 5.53
C ALA A 90 8.26 0.48 5.92
N GLN A 91 7.71 1.32 5.05
CA GLN A 91 7.41 2.71 5.37
C GLN A 91 6.37 2.84 6.50
N SER A 92 5.30 2.05 6.49
CA SER A 92 4.29 2.01 7.56
C SER A 92 4.88 1.65 8.93
N VAL A 93 5.83 0.71 8.97
CA VAL A 93 6.57 0.36 10.19
C VAL A 93 7.49 1.51 10.62
N ARG A 94 8.29 2.08 9.71
CA ARG A 94 9.20 3.21 10.00
C ARG A 94 8.49 4.47 10.51
N LYS A 95 7.23 4.71 10.09
CA LYS A 95 6.40 5.79 10.66
C LYS A 95 6.31 5.66 12.19
N ILE A 96 6.21 4.44 12.71
CA ILE A 96 6.11 4.16 14.14
C ILE A 96 7.50 4.16 14.78
N THR A 97 8.43 3.40 14.23
CA THR A 97 9.72 3.06 14.87
C THR A 97 10.77 4.16 14.75
N GLU A 98 10.70 5.00 13.71
CA GLU A 98 11.70 6.05 13.44
C GLU A 98 11.10 7.46 13.51
N LEU A 99 9.90 7.66 12.96
CA LEU A 99 9.27 8.99 12.90
C LEU A 99 8.42 9.33 14.14
N GLY A 100 8.23 8.37 15.05
CA GLY A 100 7.45 8.56 16.28
C GLY A 100 5.96 8.84 16.06
N LYS A 101 5.41 8.51 14.87
CA LYS A 101 3.96 8.52 14.67
C LYS A 101 3.33 7.41 15.50
N GLN A 102 2.07 7.61 15.90
CA GLN A 102 1.28 6.63 16.64
C GLN A 102 0.19 6.09 15.73
N ALA A 103 0.02 4.77 15.73
CA ALA A 103 -1.11 4.07 15.15
C ALA A 103 -1.67 3.12 16.20
N ASP A 104 -2.97 2.87 16.13
CA ASP A 104 -3.67 1.93 16.98
C ASP A 104 -3.58 0.51 16.40
N VAL A 105 -3.54 0.37 15.07
CA VAL A 105 -3.31 -0.90 14.36
C VAL A 105 -2.22 -0.72 13.30
N LEU A 106 -1.31 -1.69 13.21
CA LEU A 106 -0.35 -1.82 12.10
C LEU A 106 -0.60 -3.16 11.37
N ALA A 107 -0.86 -3.10 10.07
CA ALA A 107 -0.99 -4.27 9.21
C ALA A 107 0.02 -4.25 8.05
N SER A 108 0.90 -5.25 8.00
CA SER A 108 2.00 -5.37 7.04
C SER A 108 1.72 -6.46 6.00
N ALA A 109 2.14 -6.24 4.76
CA ALA A 109 2.19 -7.26 3.71
C ALA A 109 3.33 -8.28 3.87
N ASP A 110 4.25 -8.01 4.80
CA ASP A 110 5.30 -8.91 5.23
C ASP A 110 5.34 -8.96 6.75
N TYR A 111 4.79 -10.03 7.32
CA TYR A 111 4.70 -10.15 8.78
C TYR A 111 6.07 -10.06 9.47
N VAL A 112 7.17 -10.43 8.79
CA VAL A 112 8.54 -10.45 9.35
C VAL A 112 9.03 -9.05 9.71
N LEU A 113 8.48 -8.00 9.11
CA LEU A 113 8.81 -6.62 9.47
C LEU A 113 8.41 -6.28 10.92
N ILE A 114 7.37 -6.94 11.47
CA ILE A 114 6.94 -6.71 12.85
C ILE A 114 7.99 -7.22 13.86
N PRO A 115 8.39 -8.51 13.87
CA PRO A 115 9.42 -8.99 14.77
C PRO A 115 10.80 -8.36 14.52
N SER A 116 11.14 -8.04 13.27
CA SER A 116 12.47 -7.49 12.93
C SER A 116 12.65 -6.02 13.32
N LEU A 117 11.61 -5.20 13.18
CA LEU A 117 11.72 -3.73 13.31
C LEU A 117 10.91 -3.16 14.47
N MET A 118 9.87 -3.85 14.94
CA MET A 118 9.02 -3.35 16.02
C MET A 118 9.28 -4.06 17.35
N MET A 119 9.64 -5.35 17.36
CA MET A 119 9.76 -6.10 18.62
C MET A 119 11.16 -5.97 19.26
N PRO A 120 11.26 -5.88 20.60
CA PRO A 120 10.17 -5.76 21.59
C PRO A 120 9.76 -4.31 21.92
N GLU A 121 10.37 -3.32 21.27
CA GLU A 121 10.25 -1.91 21.67
C GLU A 121 8.85 -1.33 21.41
N TYR A 122 8.28 -1.62 20.25
CA TYR A 122 7.01 -1.09 19.74
C TYR A 122 5.90 -2.14 19.61
N ALA A 123 6.21 -3.43 19.65
CA ALA A 123 5.23 -4.52 19.63
C ALA A 123 5.66 -5.65 20.57
N ASP A 124 4.69 -6.32 21.21
CA ASP A 124 4.93 -7.50 22.07
C ASP A 124 4.40 -8.80 21.45
N TRP A 125 3.62 -8.70 20.36
CA TRP A 125 3.00 -9.81 19.65
C TRP A 125 2.72 -9.44 18.19
N TYR A 126 2.45 -10.43 17.35
CA TYR A 126 1.82 -10.24 16.04
C TYR A 126 0.98 -11.47 15.67
N ALA A 127 0.05 -11.31 14.73
CA ALA A 127 -0.74 -12.40 14.15
C ALA A 127 -0.61 -12.41 12.61
N ALA A 128 -0.22 -13.55 12.06
CA ALA A 128 -0.23 -13.85 10.63
C ALA A 128 -1.63 -14.28 10.19
N PHE A 129 -2.29 -13.48 9.34
CA PHE A 129 -3.74 -13.57 9.15
C PHE A 129 -4.20 -13.79 7.70
N ALA A 130 -3.37 -13.52 6.69
CA ALA A 130 -3.71 -13.74 5.29
C ALA A 130 -2.48 -14.06 4.44
N ARG A 131 -2.70 -14.58 3.23
CA ARG A 131 -1.64 -14.90 2.26
C ARG A 131 -1.82 -14.16 0.94
N ASN A 132 -0.75 -14.11 0.16
CA ASN A 132 -0.78 -13.67 -1.23
C ASN A 132 0.19 -14.46 -2.11
N GLN A 133 0.26 -14.11 -3.38
CA GLN A 133 1.29 -14.56 -4.32
C GLN A 133 1.60 -13.44 -5.32
N ILE A 134 2.82 -13.41 -5.86
CA ILE A 134 3.17 -12.49 -6.95
C ILE A 134 2.67 -13.04 -8.29
N VAL A 135 2.08 -12.16 -9.07
CA VAL A 135 1.69 -12.37 -10.47
C VAL A 135 2.23 -11.23 -11.33
N ILE A 136 2.11 -11.37 -12.64
CA ILE A 136 2.36 -10.28 -13.59
C ILE A 136 1.02 -9.87 -14.17
N ALA A 137 0.50 -8.72 -13.73
CA ALA A 137 -0.76 -8.17 -14.19
C ALA A 137 -0.61 -7.46 -15.54
N TYR A 138 -1.66 -7.51 -16.35
CA TYR A 138 -1.76 -6.89 -17.66
C TYR A 138 -3.23 -6.61 -18.05
N THR A 139 -3.45 -5.93 -19.17
CA THR A 139 -4.78 -5.72 -19.76
C THR A 139 -4.81 -6.22 -21.20
N ASN A 140 -5.99 -6.19 -21.83
CA ASN A 140 -6.11 -6.49 -23.26
C ASN A 140 -5.41 -5.45 -24.17
N GLU A 141 -5.05 -4.28 -23.64
CA GLU A 141 -4.30 -3.25 -24.38
C GLU A 141 -2.78 -3.43 -24.28
N SER A 142 -2.30 -4.21 -23.30
CA SER A 142 -0.89 -4.52 -23.11
C SER A 142 -0.28 -5.21 -24.32
N MET A 143 0.92 -4.80 -24.72
CA MET A 143 1.63 -5.40 -25.85
C MET A 143 1.89 -6.89 -25.62
N TYR A 144 1.47 -7.72 -26.57
CA TYR A 144 1.64 -9.18 -26.56
C TYR A 144 0.82 -9.91 -25.48
N SER A 145 -0.28 -9.30 -25.02
CA SER A 145 -1.22 -9.88 -24.05
C SER A 145 -1.82 -11.23 -24.47
N ASP A 146 -1.91 -11.51 -25.78
CA ASP A 146 -2.37 -12.78 -26.33
C ASP A 146 -1.28 -13.86 -26.44
N GLU A 147 0.00 -13.48 -26.28
CA GLU A 147 1.15 -14.40 -26.33
C GLU A 147 1.67 -14.78 -24.93
N ILE A 148 1.53 -13.89 -23.95
CA ILE A 148 2.17 -14.04 -22.64
C ILE A 148 1.55 -15.18 -21.82
N ASN A 149 2.41 -15.95 -21.14
CA ASN A 149 2.03 -17.01 -20.23
C ASN A 149 3.17 -17.31 -19.24
N ALA A 150 2.92 -18.25 -18.34
CA ALA A 150 3.87 -18.67 -17.30
C ALA A 150 5.24 -19.09 -17.85
N ASN A 151 5.35 -19.58 -19.10
CA ASN A 151 6.61 -20.09 -19.63
C ASN A 151 7.44 -19.06 -20.41
N ASN A 152 6.86 -17.90 -20.76
CA ASN A 152 7.51 -16.93 -21.65
C ASN A 152 7.43 -15.47 -21.18
N TRP A 153 6.85 -15.20 -20.01
CA TRP A 153 6.66 -13.83 -19.51
C TRP A 153 7.97 -13.02 -19.55
N TYR A 154 9.09 -13.60 -19.12
CA TYR A 154 10.38 -12.92 -19.10
C TYR A 154 10.89 -12.61 -20.51
N GLU A 155 10.58 -13.45 -21.50
CA GLU A 155 10.90 -13.18 -22.91
C GLU A 155 10.03 -12.06 -23.49
N ILE A 156 8.76 -11.96 -23.07
CA ILE A 156 7.90 -10.82 -23.43
C ILE A 156 8.44 -9.53 -22.81
N LEU A 157 8.77 -9.55 -21.52
CA LEU A 157 9.32 -8.37 -20.82
C LEU A 157 10.67 -7.92 -21.40
N ARG A 158 11.47 -8.83 -21.99
CA ARG A 158 12.71 -8.48 -22.72
C ARG A 158 12.48 -7.72 -24.02
N ARG A 159 11.31 -7.86 -24.66
CA ARG A 159 11.08 -7.29 -26.01
C ARG A 159 11.27 -5.76 -26.01
N PRO A 160 11.86 -5.19 -27.07
CA PRO A 160 11.88 -3.75 -27.27
C PRO A 160 10.45 -3.19 -27.33
N GLY A 161 10.23 -2.04 -26.70
CA GLY A 161 8.92 -1.41 -26.61
C GLY A 161 8.13 -1.82 -25.37
N VAL A 162 8.25 -3.06 -24.90
CA VAL A 162 7.51 -3.52 -23.70
C VAL A 162 7.97 -2.77 -22.46
N THR A 163 7.02 -2.25 -21.71
CA THR A 163 7.22 -1.51 -20.47
C THR A 163 6.60 -2.27 -19.31
N TYR A 164 7.29 -2.31 -18.17
CA TYR A 164 6.79 -2.96 -16.97
C TYR A 164 7.00 -2.14 -15.69
N GLY A 165 6.07 -2.29 -14.76
CA GLY A 165 6.08 -1.60 -13.48
C GLY A 165 6.49 -2.50 -12.30
N PHE A 166 7.12 -1.89 -11.30
CA PHE A 166 7.20 -2.44 -9.94
C PHE A 166 7.44 -1.30 -8.92
N SER A 167 7.04 -1.53 -7.67
CA SER A 167 7.18 -0.53 -6.60
C SER A 167 8.61 -0.47 -6.04
N ASN A 168 8.89 0.57 -5.26
CA ASN A 168 10.22 0.83 -4.74
C ASN A 168 10.64 -0.25 -3.71
N PRO A 169 11.73 -1.02 -3.96
CA PRO A 169 12.18 -2.06 -3.04
C PRO A 169 12.62 -1.56 -1.65
N ASN A 170 12.93 -0.28 -1.49
CA ASN A 170 13.28 0.30 -0.17
C ASN A 170 12.04 0.59 0.72
N ASP A 171 10.88 0.77 0.08
CA ASP A 171 9.68 1.29 0.75
C ASP A 171 8.58 0.22 0.89
N ASP A 172 8.48 -0.68 -0.10
CA ASP A 172 7.34 -1.58 -0.27
C ASP A 172 7.74 -3.05 -0.50
N PRO A 173 7.13 -4.02 0.22
CA PRO A 173 7.31 -5.43 -0.04
C PRO A 173 7.08 -5.90 -1.45
N CYS A 174 6.12 -5.35 -2.19
CA CYS A 174 5.93 -5.78 -3.58
C CYS A 174 7.18 -5.46 -4.43
N GLY A 175 7.89 -4.38 -4.08
CA GLY A 175 9.09 -3.92 -4.76
C GLY A 175 10.27 -4.88 -4.60
N TYR A 176 10.61 -5.25 -3.35
CA TYR A 176 11.68 -6.22 -3.13
C TYR A 176 11.28 -7.66 -3.52
N ARG A 177 9.99 -8.02 -3.42
CA ARG A 177 9.48 -9.32 -3.88
C ARG A 177 9.55 -9.47 -5.39
N THR A 178 9.36 -8.39 -6.14
CA THR A 178 9.61 -8.39 -7.60
C THR A 178 11.04 -8.82 -7.91
N GLN A 179 12.01 -8.33 -7.14
CA GLN A 179 13.41 -8.67 -7.33
C GLN A 179 13.65 -10.15 -7.00
N MET A 180 13.07 -10.62 -5.90
CA MET A 180 13.14 -12.04 -5.49
C MET A 180 12.55 -12.97 -6.57
N VAL A 181 11.34 -12.70 -7.04
CA VAL A 181 10.66 -13.49 -8.08
C VAL A 181 11.48 -13.54 -9.37
N THR A 182 11.99 -12.38 -9.80
CA THR A 182 12.75 -12.29 -11.06
C THR A 182 14.09 -13.00 -10.96
N GLN A 183 14.76 -12.95 -9.81
CA GLN A 183 15.99 -13.71 -9.58
C GLN A 183 15.73 -15.22 -9.41
N LEU A 184 14.67 -15.61 -8.71
CA LEU A 184 14.27 -17.02 -8.56
C LEU A 184 13.91 -17.67 -9.90
N ALA A 185 13.41 -16.87 -10.84
CA ALA A 185 13.12 -17.31 -12.21
C ALA A 185 14.37 -17.88 -12.91
N GLU A 186 15.57 -17.37 -12.63
CA GLU A 186 16.79 -17.90 -13.24
C GLU A 186 17.03 -19.36 -12.88
N PHE A 187 16.80 -19.73 -11.62
CA PHE A 187 16.91 -21.11 -11.16
C PHE A 187 15.79 -21.99 -11.71
N TYR A 188 14.58 -21.46 -11.86
CA TYR A 188 13.43 -22.21 -12.33
C TYR A 188 13.47 -22.49 -13.83
N TYR A 189 13.78 -21.49 -14.65
CA TYR A 189 13.80 -21.60 -16.12
C TYR A 189 15.17 -21.99 -16.68
N ASP A 190 16.17 -22.26 -15.83
CA ASP A 190 17.55 -22.55 -16.23
C ASP A 190 18.12 -21.47 -17.19
N ASN A 191 17.89 -20.21 -16.84
CA ASN A 191 18.29 -19.05 -17.65
C ASN A 191 18.91 -17.98 -16.75
N SER A 192 20.24 -17.94 -16.72
CA SER A 192 21.03 -17.06 -15.85
C SER A 192 21.13 -15.60 -16.30
N THR A 193 20.29 -15.15 -17.24
CA THR A 193 20.29 -13.75 -17.70
C THR A 193 18.95 -13.06 -17.49
N ILE A 194 17.96 -13.71 -16.86
CA ILE A 194 16.62 -13.11 -16.67
C ILE A 194 16.74 -11.87 -15.81
N TYR A 195 17.44 -11.97 -14.67
CA TYR A 195 17.57 -10.86 -13.74
C TYR A 195 18.47 -9.75 -14.29
N ASP A 196 19.56 -10.14 -14.97
CA ASP A 196 20.46 -9.21 -15.63
C ASP A 196 19.72 -8.34 -16.67
N ASP A 197 18.97 -8.98 -17.56
CA ASP A 197 18.31 -8.31 -18.69
C ASP A 197 17.15 -7.42 -18.24
N LEU A 198 16.38 -7.88 -17.26
CA LEU A 198 15.17 -7.19 -16.81
C LEU A 198 15.45 -6.14 -15.72
N ILE A 199 16.47 -6.34 -14.90
CA ILE A 199 16.68 -5.52 -13.69
C ILE A 199 18.06 -4.85 -13.68
N LEU A 200 19.15 -5.63 -13.68
CA LEU A 200 20.50 -5.05 -13.48
C LEU A 200 20.91 -4.11 -14.61
N ASN A 201 20.60 -4.46 -15.87
CA ASN A 201 20.90 -3.62 -17.03
C ASN A 201 19.97 -2.40 -17.15
N LYS A 202 18.99 -2.27 -16.25
CA LYS A 202 17.90 -1.30 -16.33
C LYS A 202 17.75 -0.43 -15.09
N THR A 203 18.54 -0.66 -14.04
CA THR A 203 18.48 0.06 -12.78
C THR A 203 19.87 0.21 -12.17
N GLY A 204 19.97 0.96 -11.07
CA GLY A 204 21.17 1.05 -10.24
C GLY A 204 21.36 -0.11 -9.26
N MET A 205 20.49 -1.14 -9.29
CA MET A 205 20.63 -2.32 -8.44
C MET A 205 21.84 -3.15 -8.87
N THR A 206 22.42 -3.86 -7.91
CA THR A 206 23.48 -4.86 -8.17
C THR A 206 23.12 -6.18 -7.49
N ALA A 207 23.82 -7.26 -7.83
CA ALA A 207 23.65 -8.54 -7.15
C ALA A 207 25.01 -9.19 -6.90
N THR A 208 25.13 -9.88 -5.77
CA THR A 208 26.27 -10.74 -5.43
C THR A 208 25.80 -12.14 -5.09
N THR A 209 26.69 -13.13 -5.23
CA THR A 209 26.40 -14.51 -4.82
C THR A 209 27.26 -14.85 -3.62
N GLU A 210 26.61 -15.23 -2.52
CA GLU A 210 27.28 -15.67 -1.29
C GLU A 210 27.91 -17.06 -1.46
N GLU A 211 28.83 -17.43 -0.56
CA GLU A 211 29.49 -18.74 -0.58
C GLU A 211 28.53 -19.92 -0.49
N ASN A 212 27.36 -19.73 0.14
CA ASN A 212 26.30 -20.73 0.29
C ASN A 212 25.40 -20.86 -0.97
N GLY A 213 25.63 -20.04 -2.00
CA GLY A 213 24.84 -20.00 -3.23
C GLY A 213 23.61 -19.07 -3.19
N THR A 214 23.36 -18.38 -2.09
CA THR A 214 22.31 -17.36 -1.96
C THR A 214 22.68 -16.14 -2.80
N VAL A 215 21.70 -15.59 -3.52
CA VAL A 215 21.88 -14.34 -4.26
C VAL A 215 21.43 -13.19 -3.37
N LEU A 216 22.32 -12.23 -3.14
CA LEU A 216 22.02 -10.99 -2.43
C LEU A 216 21.89 -9.84 -3.43
N VAL A 217 20.68 -9.33 -3.59
CA VAL A 217 20.37 -8.13 -4.38
C VAL A 217 20.64 -6.90 -3.51
N HIS A 218 21.42 -5.96 -4.01
CA HIS A 218 21.70 -4.69 -3.33
C HIS A 218 20.88 -3.56 -3.96
N VAL A 219 20.00 -2.96 -3.17
CA VAL A 219 19.15 -1.84 -3.56
C VAL A 219 19.85 -0.55 -3.12
N PRO A 220 20.23 0.35 -4.04
CA PRO A 220 20.80 1.63 -3.66
C PRO A 220 19.72 2.55 -3.07
N ALA A 221 20.13 3.74 -2.61
CA ALA A 221 19.17 4.79 -2.25
C ALA A 221 18.16 5.04 -3.38
N SER A 222 16.91 5.37 -3.05
CA SER A 222 15.80 5.43 -4.00
C SER A 222 16.08 6.37 -5.20
N GLU A 223 16.78 7.49 -4.97
CA GLU A 223 17.20 8.42 -6.02
C GLU A 223 18.31 7.87 -6.94
N ALA A 224 19.07 6.89 -6.46
CA ALA A 224 20.13 6.22 -7.20
C ALA A 224 19.64 4.96 -7.95
N LEU A 225 18.38 4.54 -7.78
CA LEU A 225 17.79 3.46 -8.57
C LEU A 225 17.75 3.77 -10.06
N SER A 226 17.52 5.03 -10.44
CA SER A 226 17.63 5.56 -11.82
C SER A 226 17.15 4.57 -12.92
N PRO A 227 15.88 4.14 -12.91
CA PRO A 227 15.39 3.13 -13.85
C PRO A 227 15.47 3.63 -15.31
N ASP A 228 15.75 2.73 -16.24
CA ASP A 228 15.57 2.94 -17.67
C ASP A 228 14.08 3.12 -17.96
N THR A 229 13.63 4.38 -17.99
CA THR A 229 12.22 4.76 -18.18
C THR A 229 11.63 4.30 -19.52
N SER A 230 12.43 3.81 -20.47
CA SER A 230 11.90 3.15 -21.68
C SER A 230 11.45 1.71 -21.45
N LYS A 231 11.77 1.14 -20.27
CA LYS A 231 11.48 -0.24 -19.87
C LYS A 231 10.75 -0.33 -18.54
N ILE A 232 11.12 0.50 -17.57
CA ILE A 232 10.65 0.38 -16.19
C ILE A 232 9.92 1.64 -15.74
N MET A 233 8.71 1.46 -15.20
CA MET A 233 8.05 2.45 -14.37
C MET A 233 8.19 2.07 -12.90
N LEU A 234 8.81 2.96 -12.11
CA LEU A 234 8.96 2.79 -10.67
C LEU A 234 8.11 3.82 -9.91
N ARG A 235 7.42 3.36 -8.87
CA ARG A 235 6.60 4.18 -7.96
C ARG A 235 6.89 3.79 -6.52
N SER A 236 6.49 4.61 -5.55
CA SER A 236 6.77 4.30 -4.13
C SER A 236 5.98 3.07 -3.69
N MET A 237 4.69 3.00 -4.05
CA MET A 237 3.82 1.86 -3.78
C MET A 237 3.27 1.24 -5.05
N GLU A 238 2.93 -0.03 -4.96
CA GLU A 238 2.45 -0.86 -6.04
C GLU A 238 1.08 -0.43 -6.57
N VAL A 239 0.21 0.07 -5.68
CA VAL A 239 -1.12 0.56 -6.06
C VAL A 239 -1.07 1.81 -6.95
N GLU A 240 0.01 2.59 -6.93
CA GLU A 240 0.19 3.74 -7.83
C GLU A 240 0.43 3.32 -9.29
N LEU A 241 0.82 2.06 -9.52
CA LEU A 241 1.06 1.50 -10.86
C LEU A 241 -0.21 0.93 -11.50
N SER A 242 -1.27 0.69 -10.72
CA SER A 242 -2.56 0.19 -11.23
C SER A 242 -3.13 1.12 -12.31
N SER A 243 -3.20 2.43 -12.05
CA SER A 243 -3.68 3.42 -13.00
C SER A 243 -2.80 3.55 -14.25
N ALA A 244 -1.49 3.33 -14.12
CA ALA A 244 -0.58 3.32 -15.27
C ALA A 244 -0.87 2.11 -16.17
N LEU A 245 -1.20 0.95 -15.60
CA LEU A 245 -1.61 -0.22 -16.38
C LEU A 245 -2.98 0.02 -17.04
N GLU A 246 -3.97 0.55 -16.30
CA GLU A 246 -5.32 0.84 -16.82
C GLU A 246 -5.31 1.80 -18.02
N THR A 247 -4.38 2.75 -18.03
CA THR A 247 -4.26 3.75 -19.10
C THR A 247 -3.32 3.34 -20.23
N GLY A 248 -2.71 2.16 -20.14
CA GLY A 248 -1.74 1.65 -21.12
C GLY A 248 -0.40 2.42 -21.12
N GLU A 249 -0.07 3.14 -20.04
CA GLU A 249 1.25 3.77 -19.86
C GLU A 249 2.34 2.73 -19.58
N ILE A 250 1.95 1.59 -18.99
CA ILE A 250 2.78 0.37 -18.90
C ILE A 250 2.03 -0.83 -19.46
N ASP A 251 2.76 -1.83 -19.97
CA ASP A 251 2.16 -3.07 -20.49
C ASP A 251 1.94 -4.11 -19.39
N TYR A 252 2.88 -4.22 -18.46
CA TYR A 252 2.85 -5.25 -17.41
C TYR A 252 3.21 -4.62 -16.07
N PHE A 253 2.81 -5.21 -14.95
CA PHE A 253 3.49 -4.91 -13.70
C PHE A 253 3.44 -6.08 -12.72
N TYR A 254 4.48 -6.18 -11.90
CA TYR A 254 4.54 -7.16 -10.83
C TYR A 254 3.64 -6.70 -9.70
N ILE A 255 2.74 -7.58 -9.29
CA ILE A 255 1.75 -7.26 -8.28
C ILE A 255 1.28 -8.51 -7.55
N TYR A 256 0.61 -8.32 -6.43
CA TYR A 256 -0.15 -9.36 -5.77
C TYR A 256 -1.36 -9.82 -6.59
N ARG A 257 -1.65 -11.12 -6.58
CA ARG A 257 -2.85 -11.69 -7.22
C ARG A 257 -4.13 -11.01 -6.73
N SER A 258 -4.22 -10.66 -5.45
CA SER A 258 -5.40 -9.98 -4.90
C SER A 258 -5.67 -8.64 -5.55
N VAL A 259 -4.64 -7.81 -5.73
CA VAL A 259 -4.79 -6.48 -6.34
C VAL A 259 -5.18 -6.61 -7.81
N ALA A 260 -4.65 -7.61 -8.52
CA ALA A 260 -5.07 -7.91 -9.89
C ALA A 260 -6.57 -8.29 -9.95
N VAL A 261 -7.03 -9.14 -9.02
CA VAL A 261 -8.45 -9.51 -8.89
C VAL A 261 -9.33 -8.29 -8.57
N GLN A 262 -8.91 -7.44 -7.63
CA GLN A 262 -9.65 -6.25 -7.19
C GLN A 262 -9.86 -5.24 -8.33
N HIS A 263 -8.87 -5.10 -9.23
CA HIS A 263 -8.95 -4.18 -10.38
C HIS A 263 -9.48 -4.85 -11.66
N GLY A 264 -9.75 -6.17 -11.63
CA GLY A 264 -10.17 -6.92 -12.80
C GLY A 264 -9.11 -7.00 -13.90
N PHE A 265 -7.83 -6.95 -13.53
CA PHE A 265 -6.72 -7.16 -14.46
C PHE A 265 -6.62 -8.63 -14.86
N GLU A 266 -6.20 -8.86 -16.11
CA GLU A 266 -5.68 -10.15 -16.49
C GLU A 266 -4.31 -10.34 -15.83
N TYR A 267 -3.91 -11.58 -15.57
CA TYR A 267 -2.62 -11.82 -14.95
C TYR A 267 -2.01 -13.16 -15.36
N VAL A 268 -0.68 -13.20 -15.39
CA VAL A 268 0.08 -14.43 -15.52
C VAL A 268 0.28 -15.03 -14.13
N GLU A 269 -0.28 -16.21 -13.89
CA GLU A 269 0.09 -17.02 -12.73
C GLU A 269 1.53 -17.52 -12.91
N LEU A 270 2.39 -17.14 -11.97
CA LEU A 270 3.77 -17.58 -11.92
C LEU A 270 3.85 -18.96 -11.24
N PRO A 271 4.89 -19.76 -11.53
CA PRO A 271 5.11 -21.02 -10.84
C PRO A 271 5.19 -20.86 -9.32
N PRO A 272 4.59 -21.77 -8.53
CA PRO A 272 4.61 -21.69 -7.07
C PRO A 272 6.03 -21.77 -6.50
N GLU A 273 6.99 -22.32 -7.25
CA GLU A 273 8.42 -22.33 -6.90
C GLU A 273 9.03 -20.93 -6.80
N ILE A 274 8.45 -19.92 -7.46
CA ILE A 274 9.04 -18.57 -7.56
C ILE A 274 8.09 -17.45 -7.11
N ASP A 275 6.78 -17.67 -7.10
CA ASP A 275 5.74 -16.65 -6.87
C ASP A 275 5.61 -16.18 -5.41
N LEU A 276 6.36 -16.80 -4.50
CA LEU A 276 6.36 -16.55 -3.06
C LEU A 276 5.01 -16.88 -2.37
N GLY A 277 4.10 -17.62 -2.99
CA GLY A 277 2.77 -17.89 -2.45
C GLY A 277 2.64 -19.11 -1.55
N SER A 278 3.58 -20.04 -1.62
CA SER A 278 3.45 -21.38 -1.03
C SER A 278 4.49 -21.66 0.05
N ILE A 279 4.01 -22.11 1.22
CA ILE A 279 4.87 -22.54 2.33
C ILE A 279 5.74 -23.75 1.97
N GLU A 280 5.34 -24.58 1.00
CA GLU A 280 6.09 -25.76 0.58
C GLU A 280 7.42 -25.40 -0.08
N TYR A 281 7.51 -24.19 -0.65
CA TYR A 281 8.69 -23.72 -1.37
C TYR A 281 9.50 -22.67 -0.59
N ALA A 282 9.27 -22.54 0.73
CA ALA A 282 9.99 -21.59 1.59
C ALA A 282 11.52 -21.73 1.48
N ASP A 283 12.04 -22.95 1.47
CA ASP A 283 13.48 -23.22 1.28
C ASP A 283 13.97 -22.73 -0.09
N ASN A 284 13.15 -22.83 -1.14
CA ASN A 284 13.50 -22.32 -2.45
C ASN A 284 13.53 -20.79 -2.47
N TYR A 285 12.52 -20.14 -1.87
CA TYR A 285 12.44 -18.69 -1.79
C TYR A 285 13.64 -18.09 -1.04
N SER A 286 14.13 -18.78 -0.01
CA SER A 286 15.24 -18.32 0.83
C SER A 286 16.58 -18.19 0.11
N LYS A 287 16.70 -18.70 -1.12
CA LYS A 287 17.88 -18.58 -1.98
C LYS A 287 18.14 -17.17 -2.48
N VAL A 288 17.19 -16.25 -2.30
CA VAL A 288 17.36 -14.84 -2.67
C VAL A 288 17.10 -13.95 -1.47
N GLN A 289 17.99 -12.98 -1.29
CA GLN A 289 17.89 -11.93 -0.29
C GLN A 289 17.97 -10.57 -0.98
N VAL A 290 17.39 -9.55 -0.34
CA VAL A 290 17.44 -8.16 -0.81
C VAL A 290 17.93 -7.29 0.34
N GLU A 291 19.05 -6.61 0.15
CA GLU A 291 19.58 -5.59 1.04
C GLU A 291 19.05 -4.21 0.59
N MET A 292 18.27 -3.57 1.45
CA MET A 292 17.75 -2.22 1.26
C MET A 292 18.84 -1.17 1.55
N ALA A 293 18.63 0.07 1.10
CA ALA A 293 19.61 1.15 1.22
C ALA A 293 20.02 1.50 2.67
N ASN A 294 19.19 1.15 3.65
CA ASN A 294 19.46 1.31 5.08
C ASN A 294 20.28 0.15 5.69
N GLY A 295 20.65 -0.86 4.90
CA GLY A 295 21.37 -2.06 5.32
C GLY A 295 20.50 -3.18 5.89
N GLU A 296 19.18 -3.02 5.91
CA GLU A 296 18.27 -4.09 6.29
C GLU A 296 18.21 -5.14 5.16
N VAL A 297 18.33 -6.41 5.54
CA VAL A 297 18.27 -7.54 4.62
C VAL A 297 16.98 -8.31 4.83
N VAL A 298 16.21 -8.47 3.76
CA VAL A 298 15.00 -9.30 3.73
C VAL A 298 15.24 -10.55 2.90
N THR A 299 14.80 -11.70 3.42
CA THR A 299 14.96 -13.01 2.75
C THR A 299 13.66 -13.42 2.08
N GLY A 300 13.75 -13.98 0.87
CA GLY A 300 12.61 -14.55 0.16
C GLY A 300 11.89 -15.58 1.02
N SER A 301 10.60 -15.39 1.22
CA SER A 301 9.76 -16.21 2.09
C SER A 301 8.30 -16.14 1.62
N PRO A 302 7.44 -17.09 2.03
CA PRO A 302 6.04 -17.08 1.66
C PRO A 302 5.34 -15.77 2.06
N ILE A 303 4.51 -15.22 1.18
CA ILE A 303 3.82 -13.96 1.40
C ILE A 303 2.70 -14.18 2.42
N VAL A 304 2.94 -13.65 3.61
CA VAL A 304 2.03 -13.71 4.74
C VAL A 304 1.86 -12.31 5.31
N TYR A 305 0.62 -11.86 5.39
CA TYR A 305 0.24 -10.60 6.02
C TYR A 305 0.25 -10.75 7.54
N GLY A 306 0.79 -9.74 8.23
CA GLY A 306 0.88 -9.69 9.69
C GLY A 306 0.17 -8.46 10.25
N VAL A 307 -0.47 -8.60 11.41
CA VAL A 307 -1.11 -7.51 12.15
C VAL A 307 -0.60 -7.46 13.59
N THR A 308 -0.48 -6.25 14.15
CA THR A 308 -0.19 -6.02 15.57
C THR A 308 -0.89 -4.75 16.07
N ILE A 309 -1.01 -4.62 17.39
CA ILE A 309 -1.38 -3.38 18.07
C ILE A 309 -0.09 -2.81 18.67
N PRO A 310 0.41 -1.66 18.19
CA PRO A 310 1.61 -1.04 18.74
C PRO A 310 1.47 -0.74 20.24
N LYS A 311 2.55 -0.91 21.01
CA LYS A 311 2.59 -0.67 22.46
C LYS A 311 2.28 0.78 22.84
N ASN A 312 2.47 1.70 21.90
CA ASN A 312 2.19 3.13 22.03
C ASN A 312 0.87 3.55 21.36
N ALA A 313 -0.02 2.60 21.05
CA ALA A 313 -1.39 2.86 20.60
C ALA A 313 -2.13 3.77 21.59
N LYS A 314 -2.98 4.67 21.08
CA LYS A 314 -3.77 5.59 21.91
C LYS A 314 -5.06 4.96 22.37
N ASN A 315 -5.64 4.08 21.56
CA ASN A 315 -6.91 3.39 21.81
C ASN A 315 -6.73 1.87 21.68
N PRO A 316 -5.92 1.22 22.54
CA PRO A 316 -5.64 -0.22 22.43
C PRO A 316 -6.88 -1.09 22.60
N GLU A 317 -7.89 -0.66 23.34
CA GLU A 317 -9.17 -1.36 23.48
C GLU A 317 -9.93 -1.37 22.15
N LEU A 318 -10.08 -0.21 21.50
CA LEU A 318 -10.75 -0.09 20.21
C LEU A 318 -9.97 -0.82 19.09
N ALA A 319 -8.64 -0.77 19.16
CA ALA A 319 -7.78 -1.56 18.28
C ALA A 319 -7.99 -3.07 18.45
N THR A 320 -8.22 -3.53 19.69
CA THR A 320 -8.52 -4.94 19.98
C THR A 320 -9.81 -5.36 19.31
N GLU A 321 -10.86 -4.54 19.37
CA GLU A 321 -12.13 -4.80 18.69
C GLU A 321 -11.97 -4.84 17.16
N PHE A 322 -11.18 -3.93 16.59
CA PHE A 322 -10.91 -3.94 15.15
C PHE A 322 -10.13 -5.17 14.69
N VAL A 323 -9.07 -5.55 15.42
CA VAL A 323 -8.30 -6.75 15.10
C VAL A 323 -9.15 -8.01 15.30
N LYS A 324 -10.08 -8.02 16.26
CA LYS A 324 -11.05 -9.10 16.40
C LYS A 324 -11.94 -9.23 15.17
N LEU A 325 -12.51 -8.13 14.67
CA LEU A 325 -13.30 -8.12 13.43
C LEU A 325 -12.48 -8.66 12.24
N LEU A 326 -11.23 -8.23 12.11
CA LEU A 326 -10.31 -8.71 11.07
C LEU A 326 -10.08 -10.23 11.12
N LEU A 327 -9.91 -10.79 12.32
CA LEU A 327 -9.56 -12.20 12.52
C LEU A 327 -10.78 -13.14 12.57
N ASP A 328 -11.99 -12.62 12.78
CA ASP A 328 -13.23 -13.41 12.87
C ASP A 328 -13.89 -13.62 11.48
N GLU A 329 -14.98 -14.39 11.43
CA GLU A 329 -15.66 -14.80 10.19
C GLU A 329 -15.99 -13.64 9.22
N PRO A 330 -16.48 -12.46 9.66
CA PRO A 330 -16.73 -11.34 8.76
C PRO A 330 -15.46 -10.84 8.05
N GLY A 331 -14.37 -10.66 8.79
CA GLY A 331 -13.08 -10.26 8.22
C GLY A 331 -12.50 -11.33 7.30
N GLN A 332 -12.59 -12.60 7.69
CA GLN A 332 -12.16 -13.72 6.84
C GLN A 332 -12.90 -13.72 5.49
N GLN A 333 -14.20 -13.46 5.49
CA GLN A 333 -15.00 -13.42 4.27
C GLN A 333 -14.64 -12.25 3.37
N ILE A 334 -14.44 -11.04 3.92
CA ILE A 334 -13.93 -9.87 3.18
C ILE A 334 -12.62 -10.21 2.46
N PHE A 335 -11.71 -10.90 3.15
CA PHE A 335 -10.42 -11.31 2.59
C PHE A 335 -10.54 -12.35 1.48
N ILE A 336 -11.44 -13.33 1.62
CA ILE A 336 -11.74 -14.32 0.57
C ILE A 336 -12.27 -13.64 -0.69
N GLU A 337 -13.24 -12.73 -0.54
CA GLU A 337 -13.86 -12.00 -1.66
C GLU A 337 -12.86 -11.11 -2.40
N ASN A 338 -11.90 -10.56 -1.66
CA ASN A 338 -10.81 -9.75 -2.19
C ASN A 338 -9.60 -10.56 -2.71
N GLY A 339 -9.71 -11.88 -2.82
CA GLY A 339 -8.67 -12.73 -3.39
C GLY A 339 -7.42 -12.90 -2.52
N GLN A 340 -7.54 -12.66 -1.21
CA GLN A 340 -6.47 -12.80 -0.21
C GLN A 340 -6.83 -13.91 0.77
N PRO A 341 -6.44 -15.17 0.52
CA PRO A 341 -6.83 -16.29 1.36
C PRO A 341 -6.44 -16.06 2.84
N PRO A 342 -7.39 -16.07 3.78
CA PRO A 342 -7.08 -15.91 5.20
C PRO A 342 -6.37 -17.15 5.75
N ILE A 343 -5.58 -16.96 6.81
CA ILE A 343 -4.99 -18.01 7.63
C ILE A 343 -5.92 -18.23 8.81
N VAL A 344 -6.57 -19.39 8.89
CA VAL A 344 -7.62 -19.69 9.87
C VAL A 344 -7.31 -21.00 10.61
N PRO A 345 -7.11 -20.98 11.94
CA PRO A 345 -6.93 -19.79 12.77
C PRO A 345 -5.67 -19.00 12.37
N ALA A 346 -5.63 -17.70 12.65
CA ALA A 346 -4.43 -16.91 12.42
C ALA A 346 -3.29 -17.42 13.31
N ILE A 347 -2.05 -17.35 12.84
CA ILE A 347 -0.89 -17.89 13.57
C ILE A 347 -0.23 -16.74 14.34
N SER A 348 -0.04 -16.88 15.65
CA SER A 348 0.49 -15.80 16.49
C SER A 348 1.87 -16.10 17.09
N GLU A 349 2.65 -15.05 17.30
CA GLU A 349 3.81 -15.06 18.19
C GLU A 349 3.56 -14.06 19.32
N GLY A 350 3.94 -14.40 20.55
CA GLY A 350 3.65 -13.56 21.73
C GLY A 350 2.20 -13.65 22.21
N LYS A 351 1.52 -14.78 21.99
CA LYS A 351 0.12 -15.01 22.37
C LYS A 351 -0.21 -14.65 23.83
N ASP A 352 0.71 -14.90 24.76
CA ASP A 352 0.54 -14.55 26.18
C ASP A 352 0.55 -13.04 26.46
N LYS A 353 0.98 -12.24 25.48
CA LYS A 353 0.97 -10.77 25.50
C LYS A 353 -0.21 -10.16 24.74
N MET A 354 -0.99 -10.97 24.03
CA MET A 354 -2.18 -10.50 23.33
C MET A 354 -3.32 -10.20 24.30
N PRO A 355 -4.22 -9.25 23.97
CA PRO A 355 -5.51 -9.11 24.63
C PRO A 355 -6.27 -10.44 24.68
N GLU A 356 -6.93 -10.76 25.81
CA GLU A 356 -7.62 -12.05 26.01
C GLU A 356 -8.62 -12.38 24.90
N GLU A 357 -9.29 -11.36 24.36
CA GLU A 357 -10.25 -11.53 23.26
C GLU A 357 -9.62 -12.04 21.97
N LEU A 358 -8.37 -11.68 21.69
CA LEU A 358 -7.65 -12.11 20.48
C LEU A 358 -7.00 -13.49 20.66
N GLN A 359 -6.64 -13.87 21.89
CA GLN A 359 -6.01 -15.17 22.17
C GLN A 359 -6.88 -16.35 21.74
N ALA A 360 -8.21 -16.18 21.72
CA ALA A 360 -9.16 -17.19 21.30
C ALA A 360 -9.24 -17.37 19.76
N LEU A 361 -8.74 -16.41 18.98
CA LEU A 361 -8.84 -16.37 17.52
C LEU A 361 -7.54 -16.81 16.80
N VAL A 362 -6.50 -17.11 17.57
CA VAL A 362 -5.18 -17.45 17.06
C VAL A 362 -4.68 -18.80 17.57
N GLU A 363 -3.82 -19.45 16.79
CA GLU A 363 -3.01 -20.58 17.24
C GLU A 363 -1.73 -20.09 17.93
#